data_AF-A0A098DEU5-F1
#
_entry.id   AF-A0A098DEU5-F1
#
_cell.length_a   1.000
_cell.length_b   1.000
_cell.length_c   1.000
_cell.angle_alpha   90.00
_cell.angle_beta   90.00
_cell.angle_gamma   90.00
#
_symmetry.space_group_name_H-M   'P 1'
#
loop_
_entity.id
_entity.type
_entity.pdbx_description
1 polymer ?
#
loop_
_entity_poly.entity_id
_entity_poly.type
_entity_poly.pdbx_seq_one_letter_code
_entity_poly.pdbx_strand_id
1 'polypeptide(L)'
;MSIVQPIIRDEPFIQDDDDWDSVHHIEWEIDSNFYTGNNKRPRTPLNKATADHQIIIARAAALIIRASLNNIPMDIPDFDPASFTGSRKKLYQWMSAYNASQAGKLVLSDVTMTAMIEILSSLTQMGLEGEILARIGPNLGGIFQGTVDPIRSLVQDNKLHRMLNGMELVQKMKAHLGEYLSYFSTKKPVQHVLEVGSSTSNMTETLFSAFAGEKGISYSITDRSLPVLQQIKASLKGPFQLKAFDINHDPLDQGFSPESFDVVIVNNILYTANYLTEALRNLRKLIVPGGVLVLVGLSDISPAYNLILGVNANMWSEARSGPLEYPSMDEWNKVLQSNNVSTLEPATKTFDFIGQSSYCLISTALAFTQNLMVNILPCAQSELFSFANQLSTALAEDGTASTISPNFPDDISPRFIYAVIDDGSMPLIDYKRLIGIKNILWISMKTDVIEPRDMGAVQRFARSARKANNAIKIVTLDVKTRFPDLADILKVVKRIIRVSFQEDRGTRTELEYEYINDKVLVPRVKHAEVASK
;
A
#
# COMPACT_ATOMS: atom_id res chain seq x y z
N MET A 1 44.91 68.97 -17.11
CA MET A 1 46.25 68.33 -17.23
C MET A 1 46.20 67.06 -16.39
N SER A 2 46.18 65.89 -17.03
CA SER A 2 47.30 64.90 -17.03
C SER A 2 47.61 64.34 -15.63
N ILE A 3 47.81 63.05 -15.35
CA ILE A 3 48.02 61.82 -16.13
C ILE A 3 47.86 60.66 -15.11
N VAL A 4 47.54 59.49 -15.65
CA VAL A 4 47.35 58.16 -15.03
C VAL A 4 48.68 57.46 -14.67
N GLN A 5 48.74 56.82 -13.48
CA GLN A 5 49.47 55.61 -12.99
C GLN A 5 50.98 55.38 -13.28
N PRO A 6 51.76 54.70 -12.37
CA PRO A 6 51.82 53.21 -12.40
C PRO A 6 52.20 52.41 -11.11
N ILE A 7 51.74 51.13 -11.11
CA ILE A 7 52.39 49.87 -10.65
C ILE A 7 52.30 49.40 -9.17
N ILE A 8 51.42 48.39 -8.98
CA ILE A 8 51.59 47.02 -8.43
C ILE A 8 52.47 46.83 -7.18
N ARG A 9 51.85 46.28 -6.12
CA ARG A 9 52.43 45.20 -5.32
C ARG A 9 51.42 44.09 -5.09
N ASP A 10 51.96 42.89 -5.20
CA ASP A 10 51.37 41.57 -5.19
C ASP A 10 50.72 41.18 -3.84
N GLU A 11 49.86 40.16 -3.93
CA GLU A 11 49.17 39.39 -2.88
C GLU A 11 47.80 39.91 -2.39
N PRO A 12 46.69 39.24 -2.77
CA PRO A 12 45.44 39.34 -2.05
C PRO A 12 45.49 38.45 -0.80
N PHE A 13 45.05 39.04 0.31
CA PHE A 13 44.64 38.39 1.55
C PHE A 13 43.75 37.18 1.22
N ILE A 14 44.23 35.97 1.49
CA ILE A 14 43.42 34.75 1.42
C ILE A 14 42.46 34.81 2.60
N GLN A 15 41.19 35.06 2.30
CA GLN A 15 40.09 34.68 3.16
C GLN A 15 39.51 33.43 2.50
N ASP A 16 39.82 32.26 3.06
CA ASP A 16 39.32 30.95 2.63
C ASP A 16 37.79 30.92 2.79
N ASP A 17 37.07 31.36 1.75
CA ASP A 17 35.67 31.01 1.49
C ASP A 17 35.67 29.83 0.49
N ASP A 18 36.17 28.68 0.94
CA ASP A 18 35.94 27.40 0.27
C ASP A 18 34.66 26.77 0.85
N ASP A 19 33.51 27.16 0.32
CA ASP A 19 32.20 26.53 0.60
C ASP A 19 31.52 26.08 -0.72
N TRP A 20 32.32 25.54 -1.66
CA TRP A 20 31.85 24.99 -2.94
C TRP A 20 31.63 23.46 -2.94
N ASP A 21 31.59 22.81 -1.77
CA ASP A 21 31.58 21.34 -1.67
C ASP A 21 30.18 20.68 -1.61
N SER A 22 29.16 21.28 -2.25
CA SER A 22 27.89 20.57 -2.48
C SER A 22 27.44 20.62 -3.93
N VAL A 23 27.70 19.53 -4.66
CA VAL A 23 27.11 19.32 -5.99
C VAL A 23 25.75 18.64 -5.78
N HIS A 24 24.67 19.41 -5.84
CA HIS A 24 23.33 18.85 -5.95
C HIS A 24 23.09 18.36 -7.37
N HIS A 25 22.54 17.16 -7.53
CA HIS A 25 22.08 16.64 -8.82
C HIS A 25 20.62 16.19 -8.74
N ILE A 26 19.99 16.13 -9.91
CA ILE A 26 18.61 15.63 -10.04
C ILE A 26 18.67 14.15 -10.43
N GLU A 27 18.09 13.30 -9.60
CA GLU A 27 17.79 11.92 -9.94
C GLU A 27 16.31 11.78 -10.27
N TRP A 28 15.98 10.91 -11.23
CA TRP A 28 14.61 10.59 -11.61
C TRP A 28 14.27 9.21 -11.08
N GLU A 29 13.25 9.14 -10.24
CA GLU A 29 12.86 7.92 -9.53
C GLU A 29 11.42 7.52 -9.85
N ILE A 30 11.09 6.24 -9.70
CA ILE A 30 9.75 5.74 -9.99
C ILE A 30 8.71 6.42 -9.07
N ASP A 31 7.63 6.91 -9.65
CA ASP A 31 6.49 7.41 -8.89
C ASP A 31 5.64 6.24 -8.35
N SER A 32 5.52 6.14 -7.03
CA SER A 32 4.67 5.15 -6.35
C SER A 32 3.19 5.16 -6.78
N ASN A 33 2.66 6.28 -7.32
CA ASN A 33 1.28 6.34 -7.85
C ASN A 33 1.08 5.51 -9.14
N PHE A 34 2.17 5.12 -9.80
CA PHE A 34 2.19 4.36 -11.05
C PHE A 34 2.83 2.97 -10.89
N TYR A 35 3.37 2.66 -9.72
CA TYR A 35 4.00 1.38 -9.44
C TYR A 35 2.95 0.25 -9.40
N THR A 36 3.15 -0.80 -10.20
CA THR A 36 2.31 -2.02 -10.22
C THR A 36 3.02 -3.24 -9.63
N GLY A 37 4.31 -3.09 -9.31
CA GLY A 37 5.21 -4.19 -8.95
C GLY A 37 5.48 -5.18 -10.07
N ASN A 38 6.18 -6.26 -9.71
CA ASN A 38 6.63 -7.24 -10.69
C ASN A 38 5.44 -8.01 -11.31
N ASN A 39 5.20 -7.82 -12.61
CA ASN A 39 4.07 -8.41 -13.34
C ASN A 39 4.16 -9.93 -13.51
N LYS A 40 5.25 -10.58 -13.09
CA LYS A 40 5.28 -12.04 -12.99
C LYS A 40 4.28 -12.46 -11.93
N ARG A 41 3.08 -12.90 -12.35
CA ARG A 41 2.14 -13.57 -11.47
C ARG A 41 2.91 -14.72 -10.84
N PRO A 42 3.14 -14.73 -9.52
CA PRO A 42 3.91 -15.79 -8.89
C PRO A 42 3.00 -17.01 -8.77
N ARG A 43 2.62 -17.62 -9.89
CA ARG A 43 2.05 -18.97 -9.84
C ARG A 43 3.18 -19.85 -9.37
N THR A 44 3.18 -20.19 -8.09
CA THR A 44 3.98 -21.32 -7.63
C THR A 44 3.53 -22.51 -8.49
N PRO A 45 4.40 -23.09 -9.33
CA PRO A 45 4.06 -24.28 -10.09
C PRO A 45 3.54 -25.33 -9.11
N LEU A 46 2.55 -26.13 -9.52
CA LEU A 46 1.99 -27.15 -8.65
C LEU A 46 3.10 -28.16 -8.28
N ASN A 47 3.72 -27.97 -7.12
CA ASN A 47 4.66 -28.93 -6.55
C ASN A 47 3.83 -29.91 -5.74
N LYS A 48 3.80 -31.17 -6.17
CA LYS A 48 3.05 -32.23 -5.50
C LYS A 48 3.42 -32.33 -4.01
N ALA A 49 4.71 -32.26 -3.67
CA ALA A 49 5.14 -32.34 -2.27
C ALA A 49 4.60 -31.18 -1.42
N THR A 50 4.57 -29.96 -1.97
CA THR A 50 4.00 -28.79 -1.31
C THR A 50 2.49 -28.91 -1.17
N ALA A 51 1.79 -29.37 -2.20
CA ALA A 51 0.35 -29.62 -2.15
C ALA A 51 0.01 -30.69 -1.11
N ASP A 52 0.73 -31.81 -1.12
CA ASP A 52 0.57 -32.91 -0.18
C ASP A 52 0.80 -32.42 1.26
N HIS A 53 1.84 -31.61 1.49
CA HIS A 53 2.09 -31.01 2.81
C HIS A 53 0.92 -30.11 3.29
N GLN A 54 0.40 -29.24 2.42
CA GLN A 54 -0.73 -28.37 2.75
C GLN A 54 -2.01 -29.17 3.04
N ILE A 55 -2.26 -30.25 2.29
CA ILE A 55 -3.37 -31.18 2.53
C ILE A 55 -3.20 -31.88 3.88
N ILE A 56 -2.02 -32.41 4.17
CA ILE A 56 -1.74 -33.13 5.44
C ILE A 56 -1.90 -32.19 6.64
N ILE A 57 -1.38 -30.97 6.58
CA ILE A 57 -1.56 -29.97 7.64
C ILE A 57 -3.03 -29.57 7.80
N ALA A 58 -3.78 -29.41 6.70
CA ALA A 58 -5.21 -29.14 6.77
C ALA A 58 -5.99 -30.31 7.42
N ARG A 59 -5.65 -31.55 7.09
CA ARG A 59 -6.20 -32.77 7.71
C ARG A 59 -5.88 -32.82 9.19
N ALA A 60 -4.65 -32.55 9.57
CA ALA A 60 -4.21 -32.52 10.96
C ALA A 60 -5.05 -31.54 11.79
N ALA A 61 -5.25 -30.32 11.29
CA ALA A 61 -6.10 -29.33 11.94
C ALA A 61 -7.57 -29.77 12.03
N ALA A 62 -8.13 -30.34 10.95
CA ALA A 62 -9.50 -30.84 10.95
C ALA A 62 -9.71 -32.01 11.94
N LEU A 63 -8.72 -32.89 12.08
CA LEU A 63 -8.72 -33.97 13.07
C LEU A 63 -8.67 -33.43 14.49
N ILE A 64 -7.78 -32.46 14.77
CA ILE A 64 -7.72 -31.77 16.06
C ILE A 64 -9.05 -31.12 16.38
N ILE A 65 -9.63 -30.36 15.45
CA ILE A 65 -10.92 -29.69 15.64
C ILE A 65 -12.00 -30.71 15.99
N ARG A 66 -12.12 -31.79 15.22
CA ARG A 66 -13.13 -32.83 15.44
C ARG A 66 -12.93 -33.54 16.78
N ALA A 67 -11.70 -33.91 17.12
CA ALA A 67 -11.37 -34.56 18.38
C ALA A 67 -11.68 -33.64 19.57
N SER A 68 -11.28 -32.37 19.51
CA SER A 68 -11.55 -31.40 20.56
C SER A 68 -13.05 -31.17 20.74
N LEU A 69 -13.83 -30.97 19.67
CA LEU A 69 -15.28 -30.79 19.78
C LEU A 69 -15.99 -32.00 20.39
N ASN A 70 -15.47 -33.21 20.20
CA ASN A 70 -16.01 -34.42 20.82
C ASN A 70 -15.58 -34.59 22.28
N ASN A 71 -14.34 -34.20 22.62
CA ASN A 71 -13.77 -34.42 23.95
C ASN A 71 -14.11 -33.33 24.95
N ILE A 72 -14.20 -32.07 24.51
CA ILE A 72 -14.51 -30.93 25.37
C ILE A 72 -15.79 -31.15 26.21
N PRO A 73 -16.92 -31.63 25.65
CA PRO A 73 -18.10 -31.93 26.47
C PRO A 73 -17.89 -33.00 27.55
N MET A 74 -16.88 -33.87 27.38
CA MET A 74 -16.52 -34.91 28.36
C MET A 74 -15.52 -34.40 29.41
N ASP A 75 -14.61 -33.51 29.00
CA ASP A 75 -13.51 -33.01 29.84
C ASP A 75 -13.91 -31.81 30.72
N ILE A 76 -15.00 -31.12 30.38
CA ILE A 76 -15.49 -29.93 31.10
C ILE A 76 -16.76 -30.28 31.88
N PRO A 77 -16.74 -30.29 33.23
CA PRO A 77 -17.94 -30.46 34.04
C PRO A 77 -18.98 -29.38 33.70
N ASP A 78 -20.26 -29.78 33.60
CA ASP A 78 -21.37 -28.89 33.25
C ASP A 78 -21.13 -28.09 31.95
N PHE A 79 -20.50 -28.72 30.96
CA PHE A 79 -20.19 -28.10 29.68
C PHE A 79 -21.44 -27.49 29.03
N ASP A 80 -21.49 -26.17 28.98
CA ASP A 80 -22.45 -25.40 28.20
C ASP A 80 -21.70 -24.49 27.21
N PRO A 81 -21.75 -24.75 25.89
CA PRO A 81 -21.11 -23.88 24.90
C PRO A 81 -21.70 -22.46 24.87
N ALA A 82 -22.90 -22.25 25.41
CA ALA A 82 -23.49 -20.92 25.53
C ALA A 82 -22.81 -20.07 26.63
N SER A 83 -22.10 -20.70 27.57
CA SER A 83 -21.33 -20.02 28.63
C SER A 83 -20.08 -19.30 28.10
N PHE A 84 -19.59 -19.66 26.90
CA PHE A 84 -18.44 -19.02 26.32
C PHE A 84 -18.72 -17.57 25.93
N THR A 85 -17.75 -16.70 26.19
CA THR A 85 -17.80 -15.26 25.90
C THR A 85 -16.62 -14.82 25.03
N GLY A 86 -16.79 -13.68 24.36
CA GLY A 86 -15.74 -13.05 23.56
C GLY A 86 -15.15 -13.96 22.47
N SER A 87 -13.84 -13.87 22.28
CA SER A 87 -13.08 -14.62 21.26
C SER A 87 -13.20 -16.15 21.40
N ARG A 88 -13.31 -16.67 22.63
CA ARG A 88 -13.45 -18.12 22.87
C ARG A 88 -14.75 -18.66 22.30
N LYS A 89 -15.84 -17.89 22.44
CA LYS A 89 -17.13 -18.20 21.80
C LYS A 89 -16.99 -18.23 20.28
N LYS A 90 -16.31 -17.23 19.71
CA LYS A 90 -16.13 -17.12 18.25
C LYS A 90 -15.29 -18.28 17.69
N LEU A 91 -14.19 -18.63 18.35
CA LEU A 91 -13.37 -19.77 17.98
C LEU A 91 -14.17 -21.09 18.02
N TYR A 92 -14.93 -21.33 19.10
CA TYR A 92 -15.76 -22.53 19.22
C TYR A 92 -16.84 -22.60 18.13
N GLN A 93 -17.50 -21.47 17.85
CA GLN A 93 -18.52 -21.37 16.79
C GLN A 93 -17.91 -21.63 15.41
N TRP A 94 -16.75 -21.04 15.11
CA TRP A 94 -16.04 -21.27 13.87
C TRP A 94 -15.62 -22.74 13.72
N MET A 95 -15.03 -23.34 14.76
CA MET A 95 -14.63 -24.76 14.76
C MET A 95 -15.83 -25.68 14.48
N SER A 96 -16.96 -25.39 15.14
CA SER A 96 -18.21 -26.15 14.98
C SER A 96 -18.77 -26.00 13.56
N ALA A 97 -18.83 -24.78 13.02
CA ALA A 97 -19.27 -24.51 11.65
C ALA A 97 -18.36 -25.17 10.62
N TYR A 98 -17.04 -25.08 10.80
CA TYR A 98 -16.06 -25.73 9.92
C TYR A 98 -16.21 -27.26 9.93
N ASN A 99 -16.29 -27.89 11.10
CA ASN A 99 -16.46 -29.35 11.20
C ASN A 99 -17.77 -29.85 10.57
N ALA A 100 -18.84 -29.06 10.63
CA ALA A 100 -20.12 -29.38 10.00
C ALA A 100 -20.17 -29.11 8.48
N SER A 101 -19.29 -28.23 7.99
CA SER A 101 -19.24 -27.79 6.59
C SER A 101 -18.88 -28.91 5.61
N GLN A 102 -19.20 -28.69 4.33
CA GLN A 102 -18.77 -29.59 3.26
C GLN A 102 -17.25 -29.68 3.17
N ALA A 103 -16.52 -28.56 3.33
CA ALA A 103 -15.07 -28.53 3.31
C ALA A 103 -14.45 -29.39 4.42
N GLY A 104 -14.95 -29.26 5.65
CA GLY A 104 -14.49 -30.06 6.80
C GLY A 104 -14.81 -31.55 6.69
N LYS A 105 -15.90 -31.91 5.99
CA LYS A 105 -16.22 -33.32 5.67
C LYS A 105 -15.32 -33.88 4.58
N LEU A 106 -15.12 -33.13 3.50
CA LEU A 106 -14.31 -33.55 2.34
C LEU A 106 -12.83 -33.73 2.70
N VAL A 107 -12.26 -32.84 3.53
CA VAL A 107 -10.83 -32.95 3.89
C VAL A 107 -10.51 -34.26 4.62
N LEU A 108 -11.51 -34.87 5.28
CA LEU A 108 -11.37 -36.11 6.04
C LEU A 108 -12.09 -37.31 5.40
N SER A 109 -12.68 -37.19 4.21
CA SER A 109 -13.57 -38.23 3.66
C SER A 109 -12.85 -39.54 3.31
N ASP A 110 -11.57 -39.47 2.98
CA ASP A 110 -10.71 -40.58 2.59
C ASP A 110 -9.65 -40.91 3.65
N VAL A 111 -9.73 -40.30 4.84
CA VAL A 111 -8.77 -40.50 5.93
C VAL A 111 -9.16 -41.73 6.74
N THR A 112 -8.38 -42.80 6.64
CA THR A 112 -8.55 -44.03 7.42
C THR A 112 -8.13 -43.83 8.88
N MET A 113 -8.53 -44.74 9.77
CA MET A 113 -8.09 -44.71 11.18
C MET A 113 -6.55 -44.79 11.30
N THR A 114 -5.90 -45.61 10.49
CA THR A 114 -4.44 -45.72 10.46
C THR A 114 -3.80 -44.39 10.04
N ALA A 115 -4.30 -43.76 8.98
CA ALA A 115 -3.81 -42.46 8.53
C ALA A 115 -4.06 -41.35 9.57
N MET A 116 -5.19 -41.39 10.28
CA MET A 116 -5.46 -40.46 11.40
C MET A 116 -4.40 -40.59 12.49
N ILE A 117 -4.08 -41.81 12.93
CA ILE A 117 -3.06 -42.06 13.97
C ILE A 117 -1.69 -41.55 13.49
N GLU A 118 -1.32 -41.88 12.25
CA GLU A 118 -0.05 -41.46 11.65
C GLU A 118 0.07 -39.92 11.61
N ILE A 119 -0.96 -39.23 11.09
CA ILE A 119 -0.99 -37.76 11.01
C ILE A 119 -0.84 -37.13 12.40
N LEU A 120 -1.61 -37.59 13.39
CA LEU A 120 -1.57 -37.01 14.74
C LEU A 120 -0.25 -37.32 15.46
N SER A 121 0.32 -38.52 15.27
CA SER A 121 1.60 -38.90 15.88
C SER A 121 2.81 -38.19 15.29
N SER A 122 2.71 -37.71 14.04
CA SER A 122 3.81 -37.07 13.31
C SER A 122 3.71 -35.54 13.26
N LEU A 123 2.76 -34.92 13.97
CA LEU A 123 2.54 -33.46 13.97
C LEU A 123 3.82 -32.64 14.12
N THR A 124 4.68 -32.98 15.09
CA THR A 124 5.92 -32.23 15.35
C THR A 124 6.97 -32.38 14.25
N GLN A 125 6.79 -33.31 13.32
CA GLN A 125 7.65 -33.52 12.15
C GLN A 125 7.12 -32.77 10.91
N MET A 126 5.92 -32.16 10.99
CA MET A 126 5.28 -31.45 9.88
C MET A 126 5.61 -29.95 9.85
N GLY A 127 6.82 -29.57 10.26
CA GLY A 127 7.22 -28.16 10.30
C GLY A 127 6.54 -27.35 11.42
N LEU A 128 6.61 -26.02 11.30
CA LEU A 128 6.18 -25.12 12.36
C LEU A 128 4.66 -25.16 12.60
N GLU A 129 3.87 -25.29 11.54
CA GLU A 129 2.43 -25.46 11.60
C GLU A 129 2.07 -26.67 12.47
N GLY A 130 2.70 -27.82 12.20
CA GLY A 130 2.49 -29.05 12.95
C GLY A 130 2.94 -28.97 14.41
N GLU A 131 4.09 -28.35 14.68
CA GLU A 131 4.54 -28.08 16.06
C GLU A 131 3.56 -27.21 16.85
N ILE A 132 3.05 -26.14 16.24
CA ILE A 132 2.07 -25.25 16.88
C ILE A 132 0.76 -26.00 17.10
N LEU A 133 0.29 -26.76 16.12
CA LEU A 133 -0.92 -27.58 16.24
C LEU A 133 -0.80 -28.65 17.34
N ALA A 134 0.36 -29.30 17.48
CA ALA A 134 0.65 -30.25 18.55
C ALA A 134 0.58 -29.60 19.94
N ARG A 135 0.87 -28.30 20.03
CA ARG A 135 0.77 -27.53 21.28
C ARG A 135 -0.65 -27.04 21.55
N ILE A 136 -1.35 -26.55 20.53
CA ILE A 136 -2.71 -26.00 20.66
C ILE A 136 -3.72 -27.11 20.93
N GLY A 137 -3.70 -28.19 20.14
CA GLY A 137 -4.74 -29.21 20.11
C GLY A 137 -5.12 -29.78 21.49
N PRO A 138 -4.15 -30.34 22.25
CA PRO A 138 -4.41 -30.87 23.61
C PRO A 138 -4.86 -29.80 24.61
N ASN A 139 -4.57 -28.53 24.37
CA ASN A 139 -4.87 -27.42 25.28
C ASN A 139 -6.17 -26.68 24.93
N LEU A 140 -6.88 -27.06 23.87
CA LEU A 140 -8.10 -26.36 23.43
C LEU A 140 -9.17 -26.30 24.52
N GLY A 141 -9.36 -27.38 25.30
CA GLY A 141 -10.28 -27.37 26.45
C GLY A 141 -9.93 -26.29 27.49
N GLY A 142 -8.64 -26.20 27.88
CA GLY A 142 -8.15 -25.18 28.79
C GLY A 142 -8.22 -23.75 28.21
N ILE A 143 -7.99 -23.60 26.90
CA ILE A 143 -8.15 -22.31 26.19
C ILE A 143 -9.61 -21.86 26.26
N PHE A 144 -10.57 -22.75 26.02
CA PHE A 144 -11.99 -22.43 26.12
C PHE A 144 -12.44 -22.11 27.55
N GLN A 145 -11.89 -22.79 28.56
CA GLN A 145 -12.11 -22.45 29.97
C GLN A 145 -11.39 -21.16 30.39
N GLY A 146 -10.36 -20.73 29.65
CA GLY A 146 -9.51 -19.58 29.99
C GLY A 146 -8.45 -19.89 31.04
N THR A 147 -8.22 -21.17 31.34
CA THR A 147 -7.16 -21.64 32.24
C THR A 147 -5.81 -21.73 31.53
N VAL A 148 -5.80 -21.74 30.19
CA VAL A 148 -4.59 -21.73 29.35
C VAL A 148 -4.57 -20.47 28.49
N ASP A 149 -3.47 -19.71 28.57
CA ASP A 149 -3.17 -18.59 27.68
C ASP A 149 -2.54 -19.11 26.36
N PRO A 150 -3.25 -19.06 25.22
CA PRO A 150 -2.74 -19.56 23.96
C PRO A 150 -1.60 -18.70 23.38
N ILE A 151 -1.55 -17.41 23.70
CA ILE A 151 -0.57 -16.48 23.09
C ILE A 151 0.85 -16.87 23.49
N ARG A 152 1.06 -17.28 24.75
CA ARG A 152 2.37 -17.79 25.20
C ARG A 152 2.90 -18.92 24.32
N SER A 153 2.02 -19.81 23.85
CA SER A 153 2.40 -20.92 22.98
C SER A 153 2.71 -20.47 21.54
N LEU A 154 2.07 -19.40 21.06
CA LEU A 154 2.33 -18.82 19.73
C LEU A 154 3.63 -18.02 19.70
N VAL A 155 3.95 -17.32 20.79
CA VAL A 155 5.08 -16.39 20.89
C VAL A 155 6.39 -17.07 21.31
N GLN A 156 6.29 -18.20 22.04
CA GLN A 156 7.46 -18.99 22.40
C GLN A 156 8.34 -19.28 21.18
N ASP A 157 9.65 -19.03 21.29
CA ASP A 157 10.66 -19.20 20.23
C ASP A 157 10.33 -18.48 18.90
N ASN A 158 9.49 -17.44 18.98
CA ASN A 158 8.99 -16.68 17.85
C ASN A 158 8.29 -17.53 16.78
N LYS A 159 7.65 -18.64 17.20
CA LYS A 159 7.08 -19.66 16.29
C LYS A 159 6.08 -19.08 15.30
N LEU A 160 5.15 -18.23 15.74
CA LEU A 160 4.18 -17.60 14.85
C LEU A 160 4.85 -16.76 13.76
N HIS A 161 5.80 -15.89 14.12
CA HIS A 161 6.48 -15.06 13.12
C HIS A 161 7.32 -15.89 12.16
N ARG A 162 7.98 -16.95 12.65
CA ARG A 162 8.76 -17.88 11.82
C ARG A 162 7.88 -18.64 10.84
N MET A 163 6.71 -19.12 11.29
CA MET A 163 5.72 -19.78 10.43
C MET A 163 5.26 -18.82 9.33
N LEU A 164 4.80 -17.62 9.70
CA LEU A 164 4.36 -16.60 8.74
C LEU A 164 5.50 -16.18 7.78
N ASN A 165 6.75 -16.12 8.25
CA ASN A 165 7.92 -15.82 7.40
C ASN A 165 8.26 -16.96 6.46
N GLY A 166 7.91 -18.21 6.78
CA GLY A 166 8.08 -19.38 5.92
C GLY A 166 7.06 -19.44 4.78
N MET A 167 5.95 -18.70 4.87
CA MET A 167 4.92 -18.71 3.83
C MET A 167 5.37 -17.91 2.60
N GLU A 168 5.48 -18.60 1.45
CA GLU A 168 5.93 -17.98 0.18
C GLU A 168 5.05 -16.78 -0.22
N LEU A 169 3.73 -16.88 -0.06
CA LEU A 169 2.80 -15.78 -0.35
C LEU A 169 3.07 -14.55 0.52
N VAL A 170 3.40 -14.73 1.80
CA VAL A 170 3.70 -13.64 2.74
C VAL A 170 5.05 -13.00 2.39
N GLN A 171 6.06 -13.78 2.02
CA GLN A 171 7.35 -13.26 1.56
C GLN A 171 7.20 -12.39 0.31
N LYS A 172 6.43 -12.85 -0.68
CA LYS A 172 6.14 -12.09 -1.91
C LYS A 172 5.38 -10.80 -1.61
N MET A 173 4.37 -10.88 -0.74
CA MET A 173 3.60 -9.71 -0.30
C MET A 173 4.48 -8.67 0.40
N LYS A 174 5.36 -9.11 1.31
CA LYS A 174 6.32 -8.27 2.02
C LYS A 174 7.31 -7.58 1.08
N ALA A 175 7.89 -8.33 0.14
CA ALA A 175 8.81 -7.78 -0.84
C ALA A 175 8.13 -6.70 -1.70
N HIS A 176 6.91 -6.97 -2.18
CA HIS A 176 6.11 -6.03 -2.96
C HIS A 176 5.77 -4.77 -2.17
N LEU A 177 5.35 -4.91 -0.90
CA LEU A 177 5.05 -3.77 -0.05
C LEU A 177 6.32 -2.95 0.26
N GLY A 178 7.44 -3.60 0.55
CA GLY A 178 8.71 -2.92 0.81
C GLY A 178 9.18 -2.09 -0.38
N GLU A 179 9.05 -2.62 -1.59
CA GLU A 179 9.37 -1.87 -2.82
C GLU A 179 8.40 -0.71 -3.07
N TYR A 180 7.09 -0.89 -2.85
CA TYR A 180 6.14 0.22 -2.93
C TYR A 180 6.48 1.35 -1.93
N LEU A 181 6.77 0.99 -0.68
CA LEU A 181 7.05 1.95 0.39
C LEU A 181 8.35 2.71 0.17
N SER A 182 9.36 2.10 -0.46
CA SER A 182 10.59 2.81 -0.82
C SER A 182 10.34 3.90 -1.86
N TYR A 183 9.51 3.64 -2.89
CA TYR A 183 9.11 4.69 -3.84
C TYR A 183 8.16 5.72 -3.21
N PHE A 184 7.35 5.32 -2.22
CA PHE A 184 6.48 6.26 -1.52
C PHE A 184 7.26 7.24 -0.65
N SER A 185 8.29 6.75 0.06
CA SER A 185 9.10 7.58 0.97
C SER A 185 9.95 8.61 0.21
N THR A 186 10.34 8.32 -1.04
CA THR A 186 11.15 9.26 -1.81
C THR A 186 10.40 10.53 -2.21
N LYS A 187 9.06 10.50 -2.26
CA LYS A 187 8.23 11.71 -2.52
C LYS A 187 8.35 12.76 -1.44
N LYS A 188 8.24 12.31 -0.22
CA LYS A 188 8.33 13.13 0.97
C LYS A 188 8.68 12.20 2.12
N PRO A 189 9.66 12.59 2.96
CA PRO A 189 10.05 11.80 4.12
C PRO A 189 8.84 11.31 4.91
N VAL A 190 8.91 10.06 5.33
CA VAL A 190 7.91 9.45 6.20
C VAL A 190 8.31 9.76 7.63
N GLN A 191 7.41 10.33 8.44
CA GLN A 191 7.70 10.68 9.83
C GLN A 191 6.92 9.80 10.80
N HIS A 192 5.67 9.48 10.48
CA HIS A 192 4.79 8.75 11.40
C HIS A 192 4.17 7.53 10.73
N VAL A 193 4.43 6.35 11.30
CA VAL A 193 3.89 5.06 10.85
C VAL A 193 3.03 4.45 11.96
N LEU A 194 1.83 3.99 11.60
CA LEU A 194 0.94 3.23 12.47
C LEU A 194 0.75 1.83 11.91
N GLU A 195 1.11 0.82 12.68
CA GLU A 195 0.81 -0.58 12.40
C GLU A 195 -0.32 -1.06 13.31
N VAL A 196 -1.35 -1.66 12.73
CA VAL A 196 -2.56 -2.10 13.44
C VAL A 196 -2.73 -3.61 13.31
N GLY A 197 -2.98 -4.30 14.42
CA GLY A 197 -3.19 -5.75 14.45
C GLY A 197 -1.89 -6.56 14.44
N SER A 198 -0.80 -6.01 14.97
CA SER A 198 0.55 -6.61 14.89
C SER A 198 0.68 -7.97 15.59
N SER A 199 -0.22 -8.34 16.51
CA SER A 199 -0.19 -9.67 17.13
C SER A 199 -0.61 -10.82 16.21
N THR A 200 -1.08 -10.49 15.01
CA THR A 200 -1.62 -11.45 14.04
C THR A 200 -0.78 -11.54 12.77
N SER A 201 0.30 -10.77 12.69
CA SER A 201 1.18 -10.72 11.52
C SER A 201 2.64 -10.67 11.94
N ASN A 202 3.53 -10.62 10.97
CA ASN A 202 4.97 -10.44 11.17
C ASN A 202 5.51 -9.30 10.30
N MET A 203 4.69 -8.27 10.07
CA MET A 203 5.00 -7.19 9.12
C MET A 203 6.00 -6.17 9.66
N THR A 204 6.07 -6.01 10.99
CA THR A 204 6.88 -4.99 11.65
C THR A 204 8.33 -4.92 11.15
N GLU A 205 9.07 -6.03 11.09
CA GLU A 205 10.47 -6.03 10.63
C GLU A 205 10.62 -5.61 9.16
N THR A 206 9.69 -6.03 8.30
CA THR A 206 9.65 -5.63 6.88
C THR A 206 9.42 -4.12 6.76
N LEU A 207 8.51 -3.58 7.55
CA LEU A 207 8.16 -2.16 7.53
C LEU A 207 9.33 -1.30 8.04
N PHE A 208 10.00 -1.72 9.11
CA PHE A 208 11.24 -1.05 9.56
C PHE A 208 12.32 -1.04 8.47
N SER A 209 12.50 -2.17 7.79
CA SER A 209 13.51 -2.28 6.73
C SER A 209 13.19 -1.36 5.54
N ALA A 210 11.91 -1.22 5.20
CA ALA A 210 11.45 -0.34 4.11
C ALA A 210 11.76 1.14 4.38
N PHE A 211 11.90 1.54 5.65
CA PHE A 211 12.19 2.91 6.03
C PHE A 211 13.56 3.12 6.69
N ALA A 212 14.48 2.17 6.58
CA ALA A 212 15.77 2.22 7.27
C ALA A 212 16.65 3.44 6.89
N GLY A 213 16.42 4.04 5.72
CA GLY A 213 17.11 5.25 5.27
C GLY A 213 16.52 6.57 5.78
N GLU A 214 15.33 6.53 6.38
CA GLU A 214 14.63 7.72 6.88
C GLU A 214 15.09 8.05 8.30
N LYS A 215 15.35 9.34 8.57
CA LYS A 215 15.78 9.81 9.89
C LYS A 215 14.56 10.27 10.71
N GLY A 216 14.48 9.82 11.96
CA GLY A 216 13.50 10.34 12.92
C GLY A 216 12.09 9.77 12.82
N ILE A 217 11.92 8.57 12.25
CA ILE A 217 10.60 7.91 12.19
C ILE A 217 10.08 7.57 13.59
N SER A 218 8.83 7.99 13.83
CA SER A 218 8.00 7.51 14.93
C SER A 218 7.15 6.35 14.43
N TYR A 219 7.36 5.18 15.02
CA TYR A 219 6.63 3.96 14.69
C TYR A 219 5.72 3.54 15.85
N SER A 220 4.41 3.46 15.61
CA SER A 220 3.43 2.99 16.58
C SER A 220 2.94 1.59 16.20
N ILE A 221 3.21 0.61 17.07
CA ILE A 221 2.69 -0.75 16.96
C ILE A 221 1.45 -0.85 17.83
N THR A 222 0.35 -1.28 17.23
CA THR A 222 -0.95 -1.28 17.88
C THR A 222 -1.72 -2.56 17.67
N ASP A 223 -2.56 -2.85 18.66
CA ASP A 223 -3.49 -3.95 18.69
C ASP A 223 -4.57 -3.63 19.74
N ARG A 224 -5.70 -4.33 19.73
CA ARG A 224 -6.78 -4.08 20.71
C ARG A 224 -6.33 -4.36 22.14
N SER A 225 -5.41 -5.32 22.32
CA SER A 225 -4.92 -5.76 23.63
C SER A 225 -3.45 -5.38 23.85
N LEU A 226 -3.22 -4.38 24.70
CA LEU A 226 -1.86 -3.99 25.13
C LEU A 226 -1.10 -5.14 25.83
N PRO A 227 -1.73 -5.97 26.69
CA PRO A 227 -1.05 -7.16 27.23
C PRO A 227 -0.53 -8.11 26.15
N VAL A 228 -1.28 -8.33 25.05
CA VAL A 228 -0.80 -9.16 23.93
C VAL A 228 0.40 -8.52 23.25
N LEU A 229 0.38 -7.20 23.04
CA LEU A 229 1.54 -6.46 22.53
C LEU A 229 2.78 -6.62 23.43
N GLN A 230 2.60 -6.57 24.75
CA GLN A 230 3.70 -6.78 25.70
C GLN A 230 4.28 -8.19 25.62
N GLN A 231 3.43 -9.20 25.39
CA GLN A 231 3.88 -10.57 25.21
C GLN A 231 4.70 -10.74 23.91
N ILE A 232 4.26 -10.15 22.79
CA ILE A 232 5.00 -10.24 21.52
C ILE A 232 6.20 -9.30 21.43
N LYS A 233 6.34 -8.34 22.36
CA LYS A 233 7.41 -7.32 22.35
C LYS A 233 8.80 -7.91 22.21
N ALA A 234 9.06 -9.05 22.86
CA ALA A 234 10.37 -9.71 22.81
C ALA A 234 10.75 -10.20 21.39
N SER A 235 9.75 -10.44 20.54
CA SER A 235 9.92 -10.84 19.14
C SER A 235 10.01 -9.64 18.18
N LEU A 236 9.83 -8.42 18.67
CA LEU A 236 9.86 -7.19 17.88
C LEU A 236 11.20 -6.48 18.06
N LYS A 237 11.69 -5.87 16.97
CA LYS A 237 12.95 -5.12 16.94
C LYS A 237 12.71 -3.73 16.34
N GLY A 238 13.53 -2.76 16.77
CA GLY A 238 13.50 -1.39 16.27
C GLY A 238 12.91 -0.38 17.26
N PRO A 239 13.02 0.93 16.96
CA PRO A 239 12.44 1.98 17.77
C PRO A 239 10.93 2.08 17.51
N PHE A 240 10.11 1.55 18.42
CA PHE A 240 8.64 1.65 18.35
C PHE A 240 8.01 2.01 19.69
N GLN A 241 6.78 2.49 19.62
CA GLN A 241 5.88 2.67 20.76
C GLN A 241 4.74 1.67 20.66
N LEU A 242 4.40 1.03 21.80
CA LEU A 242 3.23 0.15 21.89
C LEU A 242 2.03 0.98 22.35
N LYS A 243 0.90 0.84 21.68
CA LYS A 243 -0.35 1.49 22.09
C LYS A 243 -1.57 0.62 21.79
N ALA A 244 -2.55 0.60 22.68
CA ALA A 244 -3.81 -0.07 22.40
C ALA A 244 -4.59 0.70 21.32
N PHE A 245 -5.15 -0.02 20.34
CA PHE A 245 -6.03 0.55 19.33
C PHE A 245 -7.02 -0.49 18.84
N ASP A 246 -8.30 -0.17 18.96
CA ASP A 246 -9.40 -0.90 18.32
C ASP A 246 -9.93 -0.09 17.13
N ILE A 247 -9.79 -0.66 15.93
CA ILE A 247 -10.27 -0.05 14.68
C ILE A 247 -11.78 0.15 14.63
N ASN A 248 -12.52 -0.55 15.50
CA ASN A 248 -13.97 -0.52 15.55
C ASN A 248 -14.52 0.65 16.37
N HIS A 249 -13.65 1.39 17.07
CA HIS A 249 -14.00 2.54 17.87
C HIS A 249 -13.31 3.81 17.36
N ASP A 250 -13.83 4.97 17.77
CA ASP A 250 -13.26 6.25 17.35
C ASP A 250 -11.79 6.34 17.82
N PRO A 251 -10.83 6.61 16.92
CA PRO A 251 -9.43 6.70 17.30
C PRO A 251 -9.12 7.92 18.20
N LEU A 252 -9.89 9.01 18.09
CA LEU A 252 -9.65 10.22 18.86
C LEU A 252 -10.00 10.01 20.34
N ASP A 253 -11.09 9.28 20.60
CA ASP A 253 -11.47 8.83 21.94
C ASP A 253 -10.45 7.86 22.56
N GLN A 254 -9.65 7.20 21.72
CA GLN A 254 -8.54 6.33 22.10
C GLN A 254 -7.20 7.09 22.24
N GLY A 255 -7.26 8.43 22.22
CA GLY A 255 -6.12 9.32 22.45
C GLY A 255 -5.15 9.42 21.28
N PHE A 256 -5.59 9.13 20.05
CA PHE A 256 -4.80 9.44 18.85
C PHE A 256 -5.09 10.85 18.35
N SER A 257 -4.08 11.46 17.73
CA SER A 257 -4.25 12.75 17.06
C SER A 257 -4.87 12.56 15.68
N PRO A 258 -5.74 13.47 15.22
CA PRO A 258 -6.26 13.43 13.86
C PRO A 258 -5.14 13.72 12.86
N GLU A 259 -5.22 13.07 11.68
CA GLU A 259 -4.33 13.30 10.54
C GLU A 259 -2.85 13.38 10.93
N SER A 260 -2.37 12.40 11.69
CA SER A 260 -1.01 12.39 12.26
C SER A 260 -0.09 11.33 11.67
N PHE A 261 -0.59 10.46 10.81
CA PHE A 261 0.19 9.36 10.23
C PHE A 261 0.35 9.51 8.72
N ASP A 262 1.58 9.33 8.23
CA ASP A 262 1.90 9.26 6.81
C ASP A 262 1.55 7.88 6.22
N VAL A 263 1.71 6.83 7.03
CA VAL A 263 1.48 5.43 6.63
C VAL A 263 0.69 4.73 7.72
N VAL A 264 -0.44 4.15 7.36
CA VAL A 264 -1.23 3.27 8.25
C VAL A 264 -1.30 1.88 7.60
N ILE A 265 -0.77 0.86 8.29
CA ILE A 265 -0.82 -0.53 7.86
C ILE A 265 -1.78 -1.28 8.77
N VAL A 266 -2.77 -1.96 8.19
CA VAL A 266 -3.76 -2.76 8.92
C VAL A 266 -3.62 -4.22 8.54
N ASN A 267 -3.32 -5.05 9.54
CA ASN A 267 -3.18 -6.49 9.40
C ASN A 267 -4.53 -7.19 9.58
N ASN A 268 -4.88 -8.09 8.67
CA ASN A 268 -6.02 -9.00 8.74
C ASN A 268 -7.36 -8.28 9.00
N ILE A 269 -7.59 -7.12 8.38
CA ILE A 269 -8.80 -6.30 8.60
C ILE A 269 -10.12 -7.06 8.43
N LEU A 270 -10.16 -8.04 7.51
CA LEU A 270 -11.36 -8.86 7.27
C LEU A 270 -11.74 -9.71 8.49
N TYR A 271 -10.79 -10.06 9.34
CA TYR A 271 -11.03 -10.80 10.59
C TYR A 271 -11.43 -9.87 11.74
N THR A 272 -10.89 -8.66 11.78
CA THR A 272 -10.90 -7.80 12.98
C THR A 272 -11.92 -6.68 12.97
N ALA A 273 -12.30 -6.14 11.80
CA ALA A 273 -13.30 -5.08 11.70
C ALA A 273 -14.68 -5.59 12.17
N ASN A 274 -15.64 -4.76 12.55
CA ASN A 274 -17.04 -5.17 12.71
C ASN A 274 -17.81 -4.90 11.43
N TYR A 275 -17.47 -3.80 10.77
CA TYR A 275 -17.96 -3.38 9.48
C TYR A 275 -16.84 -2.61 8.77
N LEU A 276 -16.68 -2.86 7.48
CA LEU A 276 -15.53 -2.34 6.74
C LEU A 276 -15.59 -0.81 6.59
N THR A 277 -16.77 -0.27 6.29
CA THR A 277 -16.99 1.17 6.13
C THR A 277 -16.62 1.95 7.39
N GLU A 278 -17.05 1.47 8.56
CA GLU A 278 -16.81 2.08 9.86
C GLU A 278 -15.33 2.02 10.25
N ALA A 279 -14.69 0.86 10.05
CA ALA A 279 -13.25 0.72 10.28
C ALA A 279 -12.43 1.67 9.39
N LEU A 280 -12.76 1.77 8.10
CA LEU A 280 -12.07 2.69 7.19
C LEU A 280 -12.35 4.16 7.51
N ARG A 281 -13.56 4.50 7.97
CA ARG A 281 -13.87 5.84 8.47
C ARG A 281 -12.98 6.22 9.65
N ASN A 282 -12.80 5.30 10.59
CA ASN A 282 -11.92 5.49 11.74
C ASN A 282 -10.46 5.63 11.31
N LEU A 283 -9.98 4.74 10.43
CA LEU A 283 -8.62 4.81 9.90
C LEU A 283 -8.35 6.11 9.14
N ARG A 284 -9.30 6.59 8.32
CA ARG A 284 -9.15 7.87 7.59
C ARG A 284 -8.89 9.05 8.52
N LYS A 285 -9.51 9.11 9.71
CA LYS A 285 -9.30 10.20 10.68
C LYS A 285 -7.84 10.33 11.12
N LEU A 286 -7.05 9.27 11.00
CA LEU A 286 -5.66 9.21 11.45
C LEU A 286 -4.64 9.57 10.37
N ILE A 287 -5.01 9.47 9.09
CA ILE A 287 -4.06 9.57 7.97
C ILE A 287 -4.06 11.01 7.43
N VAL A 288 -2.87 11.58 7.25
CA VAL A 288 -2.71 12.88 6.58
C VAL A 288 -3.23 12.83 5.13
N PRO A 289 -3.75 13.92 4.56
CA PRO A 289 -3.98 13.98 3.11
C PRO A 289 -2.70 13.64 2.33
N GLY A 290 -2.80 12.67 1.42
CA GLY A 290 -1.68 12.10 0.68
C GLY A 290 -0.95 10.94 1.38
N GLY A 291 -1.25 10.69 2.65
CA GLY A 291 -0.77 9.50 3.37
C GLY A 291 -1.42 8.23 2.84
N VAL A 292 -0.77 7.09 3.06
CA VAL A 292 -1.18 5.81 2.49
C VAL A 292 -1.84 4.91 3.54
N LEU A 293 -2.94 4.30 3.12
CA LEU A 293 -3.58 3.19 3.81
C LEU A 293 -3.16 1.89 3.11
N VAL A 294 -2.56 0.99 3.88
CA VAL A 294 -2.17 -0.34 3.42
C VAL A 294 -2.95 -1.39 4.20
N LEU A 295 -3.74 -2.20 3.50
CA LEU A 295 -4.44 -3.34 4.09
C LEU A 295 -3.73 -4.61 3.66
N VAL A 296 -3.16 -5.33 4.62
CA VAL A 296 -2.49 -6.62 4.37
C VAL A 296 -3.18 -7.72 5.14
N GLY A 297 -3.26 -8.90 4.56
CA GLY A 297 -3.81 -10.03 5.29
C GLY A 297 -3.92 -11.28 4.48
N LEU A 298 -4.30 -12.33 5.17
CA LEU A 298 -4.59 -13.63 4.58
C LEU A 298 -6.05 -13.70 4.15
N SER A 299 -6.32 -14.35 3.02
CA SER A 299 -7.66 -14.69 2.54
C SER A 299 -7.69 -16.15 2.11
N ASP A 300 -8.83 -16.83 2.27
CA ASP A 300 -9.02 -18.22 1.83
C ASP A 300 -7.96 -19.20 2.36
N ILE A 301 -7.58 -19.08 3.63
CA ILE A 301 -6.52 -19.90 4.23
C ILE A 301 -6.99 -21.27 4.70
N SER A 302 -6.03 -22.21 4.75
CA SER A 302 -6.24 -23.55 5.30
C SER A 302 -6.77 -23.50 6.75
N PRO A 303 -7.62 -24.48 7.16
CA PRO A 303 -8.12 -24.60 8.53
C PRO A 303 -7.00 -24.62 9.58
N ALA A 304 -5.79 -25.05 9.22
CA ALA A 304 -4.64 -25.01 10.12
C ALA A 304 -4.28 -23.58 10.54
N TYR A 305 -4.13 -22.67 9.58
CA TYR A 305 -3.81 -21.28 9.88
C TYR A 305 -4.98 -20.57 10.56
N ASN A 306 -6.23 -20.89 10.18
CA ASN A 306 -7.40 -20.38 10.89
C ASN A 306 -7.44 -20.83 12.36
N LEU A 307 -7.10 -22.08 12.67
CA LEU A 307 -7.03 -22.55 14.06
C LEU A 307 -5.87 -21.90 14.81
N ILE A 308 -4.67 -21.85 14.21
CA ILE A 308 -3.46 -21.26 14.81
C ILE A 308 -3.65 -19.77 15.11
N LEU A 309 -4.21 -19.01 14.17
CA LEU A 309 -4.47 -17.59 14.36
C LEU A 309 -5.71 -17.37 15.24
N GLY A 310 -6.73 -18.21 15.10
CA GLY A 310 -8.02 -18.10 15.80
C GLY A 310 -7.93 -18.29 17.32
N VAL A 311 -6.86 -18.86 17.86
CA VAL A 311 -6.65 -18.83 19.32
C VAL A 311 -6.23 -17.45 19.83
N ASN A 312 -5.79 -16.54 18.95
CA ASN A 312 -5.53 -15.15 19.32
C ASN A 312 -6.86 -14.37 19.39
N ALA A 313 -7.14 -13.78 20.56
CA ALA A 313 -8.36 -13.01 20.77
C ALA A 313 -8.51 -11.83 19.80
N ASN A 314 -7.40 -11.26 19.31
CA ASN A 314 -7.39 -10.12 18.39
C ASN A 314 -7.73 -10.51 16.94
N MET A 315 -7.87 -11.80 16.62
CA MET A 315 -8.35 -12.27 15.31
C MET A 315 -9.88 -12.27 15.18
N TRP A 316 -10.62 -11.83 16.22
CA TRP A 316 -12.08 -11.91 16.22
C TRP A 316 -12.72 -10.55 16.41
N SER A 317 -13.52 -10.19 15.41
CA SER A 317 -14.60 -9.21 15.52
C SER A 317 -15.59 -9.58 16.62
N GLU A 318 -16.14 -8.55 17.28
CA GLU A 318 -17.20 -8.72 18.27
C GLU A 318 -18.54 -9.02 17.61
N ALA A 319 -18.79 -8.43 16.44
CA ALA A 319 -20.05 -8.51 15.71
C ALA A 319 -20.28 -9.85 15.01
N ARG A 320 -19.24 -10.61 14.64
CA ARG A 320 -19.36 -11.81 13.79
C ARG A 320 -18.50 -12.99 14.24
N SER A 321 -18.77 -14.17 13.70
CA SER A 321 -18.12 -15.44 14.08
C SER A 321 -17.22 -16.01 12.97
N GLY A 322 -16.89 -15.19 11.98
CA GLY A 322 -15.97 -15.49 10.89
C GLY A 322 -15.44 -14.19 10.26
N PRO A 323 -14.50 -14.30 9.31
CA PRO A 323 -14.03 -13.14 8.57
C PRO A 323 -15.14 -12.56 7.68
N LEU A 324 -14.99 -11.30 7.28
CA LEU A 324 -15.74 -10.76 6.15
C LEU A 324 -15.40 -11.53 4.89
N GLU A 325 -16.40 -11.68 4.03
CA GLU A 325 -16.15 -12.07 2.64
C GLU A 325 -15.20 -11.08 2.00
N TYR A 326 -14.28 -11.60 1.18
CA TYR A 326 -13.33 -10.76 0.46
C TYR A 326 -14.09 -9.94 -0.60
N PRO A 327 -14.13 -8.59 -0.49
CA PRO A 327 -14.87 -7.77 -1.43
C PRO A 327 -14.28 -7.81 -2.85
N SER A 328 -15.13 -7.68 -3.85
CA SER A 328 -14.71 -7.40 -5.23
C SER A 328 -13.97 -6.05 -5.32
N MET A 329 -13.25 -5.84 -6.42
CA MET A 329 -12.52 -4.58 -6.64
C MET A 329 -13.45 -3.35 -6.63
N ASP A 330 -14.66 -3.49 -7.18
CA ASP A 330 -15.65 -2.40 -7.21
C ASP A 330 -16.21 -2.11 -5.82
N GLU A 331 -16.45 -3.15 -5.02
CA GLU A 331 -16.88 -2.99 -3.63
C GLU A 331 -15.80 -2.31 -2.78
N TRP A 332 -14.54 -2.72 -2.93
CA TRP A 332 -13.40 -2.04 -2.30
C TRP A 332 -13.35 -0.56 -2.68
N ASN A 333 -13.38 -0.25 -3.97
CA ASN A 333 -13.34 1.12 -4.46
C ASN A 333 -14.49 1.97 -3.91
N LYS A 334 -15.72 1.43 -3.94
CA LYS A 334 -16.91 2.11 -3.42
C LYS A 334 -16.78 2.43 -1.93
N VAL A 335 -16.35 1.45 -1.14
CA VAL A 335 -16.20 1.63 0.31
C VAL A 335 -15.05 2.60 0.64
N LEU A 336 -13.92 2.54 -0.05
CA LEU A 336 -12.81 3.48 0.13
C LEU A 336 -13.22 4.93 -0.21
N GLN A 337 -13.83 5.13 -1.37
CA GLN A 337 -14.29 6.44 -1.84
C GLN A 337 -15.34 7.06 -0.92
N SER A 338 -16.24 6.25 -0.36
CA SER A 338 -17.23 6.72 0.62
C SER A 338 -16.63 7.24 1.94
N ASN A 339 -15.32 7.03 2.15
CA ASN A 339 -14.59 7.44 3.34
C ASN A 339 -13.41 8.38 3.01
N ASN A 340 -13.46 9.15 1.91
CA ASN A 340 -12.40 10.07 1.50
C ASN A 340 -11.02 9.42 1.40
N VAL A 341 -11.00 8.18 0.92
CA VAL A 341 -9.79 7.47 0.50
C VAL A 341 -9.92 7.24 -1.01
N SER A 342 -8.82 7.25 -1.75
CA SER A 342 -8.83 7.03 -3.20
C SER A 342 -9.38 5.63 -3.55
N THR A 343 -9.59 5.37 -4.84
CA THR A 343 -9.69 3.98 -5.29
C THR A 343 -8.40 3.22 -4.94
N LEU A 344 -8.43 1.90 -5.10
CA LEU A 344 -7.23 1.08 -5.05
C LEU A 344 -6.15 1.65 -5.98
N GLU A 345 -4.94 1.75 -5.46
CA GLU A 345 -3.74 2.18 -6.18
C GLU A 345 -3.26 1.05 -7.10
N PRO A 346 -2.53 1.36 -8.20
CA PRO A 346 -2.00 0.34 -9.11
C PRO A 346 -1.10 -0.70 -8.43
N ALA A 347 -0.52 -0.37 -7.29
CA ALA A 347 0.30 -1.25 -6.47
C ALA A 347 -0.54 -2.33 -5.75
N THR A 348 -1.87 -2.26 -5.78
CA THR A 348 -2.73 -3.26 -5.14
C THR A 348 -2.57 -4.64 -5.78
N LYS A 349 -2.40 -5.68 -4.96
CA LYS A 349 -2.10 -7.03 -5.46
C LYS A 349 -2.57 -8.15 -4.53
N THR A 350 -2.93 -9.28 -5.12
CA THR A 350 -3.13 -10.54 -4.42
C THR A 350 -1.99 -11.52 -4.74
N PHE A 351 -1.69 -12.39 -3.78
CA PHE A 351 -0.65 -13.40 -3.87
C PHE A 351 -1.26 -14.76 -3.56
N ASP A 352 -1.36 -15.57 -4.61
CA ASP A 352 -1.93 -16.91 -4.52
C ASP A 352 -0.84 -17.94 -4.24
N PHE A 353 -1.19 -18.94 -3.44
CA PHE A 353 -0.44 -20.16 -3.20
C PHE A 353 -1.40 -21.35 -3.15
N ILE A 354 -0.88 -22.57 -3.09
CA ILE A 354 -1.69 -23.78 -3.12
C ILE A 354 -2.70 -23.76 -1.95
N GLY A 355 -3.98 -23.57 -2.29
CA GLY A 355 -5.11 -23.56 -1.36
C GLY A 355 -5.15 -22.37 -0.40
N GLN A 356 -4.45 -21.27 -0.71
CA GLN A 356 -4.35 -20.08 0.15
C GLN A 356 -4.09 -18.81 -0.65
N SER A 357 -4.57 -17.66 -0.18
CA SER A 357 -4.25 -16.36 -0.77
C SER A 357 -3.88 -15.32 0.30
N SER A 358 -3.22 -14.26 -0.12
CA SER A 358 -3.07 -13.02 0.65
C SER A 358 -3.30 -11.82 -0.23
N TYR A 359 -3.53 -10.68 0.39
CA TYR A 359 -3.74 -9.41 -0.27
C TYR A 359 -2.84 -8.33 0.32
N CYS A 360 -2.42 -7.41 -0.55
CA CYS A 360 -1.86 -6.12 -0.23
C CYS A 360 -2.66 -5.07 -1.00
N LEU A 361 -3.61 -4.43 -0.32
CA LEU A 361 -4.43 -3.36 -0.88
C LEU A 361 -3.82 -2.03 -0.48
N ILE A 362 -3.64 -1.13 -1.43
CA ILE A 362 -3.01 0.16 -1.20
C ILE A 362 -3.97 1.24 -1.67
N SER A 363 -4.15 2.26 -0.84
CA SER A 363 -4.98 3.42 -1.16
C SER A 363 -4.41 4.69 -0.52
N THR A 364 -4.84 5.86 -0.99
CA THR A 364 -4.34 7.17 -0.53
C THR A 364 -5.45 7.95 0.16
N ALA A 365 -5.19 8.46 1.37
CA ALA A 365 -6.13 9.35 2.07
C ALA A 365 -6.23 10.70 1.34
N LEU A 366 -7.45 11.19 1.15
CA LEU A 366 -7.74 12.41 0.40
C LEU A 366 -8.32 13.48 1.33
N ALA A 367 -7.92 14.74 1.16
CA ALA A 367 -8.59 15.85 1.84
C ALA A 367 -10.02 16.04 1.29
N PHE A 368 -10.13 16.07 -0.04
CA PHE A 368 -11.39 16.10 -0.77
C PHE A 368 -11.17 15.61 -2.21
N THR A 369 -12.27 15.42 -2.93
CA THR A 369 -12.28 15.17 -4.38
C THR A 369 -13.05 16.29 -5.10
N GLN A 370 -12.70 16.53 -6.36
CA GLN A 370 -13.37 17.51 -7.20
C GLN A 370 -13.49 17.05 -8.65
N ASN A 371 -14.57 17.44 -9.30
CA ASN A 371 -14.88 17.07 -10.68
C ASN A 371 -14.53 18.22 -11.63
N LEU A 372 -13.26 18.31 -12.00
CA LEU A 372 -12.80 19.23 -13.04
C LEU A 372 -12.99 18.60 -14.42
N MET A 373 -13.45 19.42 -15.37
CA MET A 373 -13.54 19.05 -16.79
C MET A 373 -12.17 19.24 -17.46
N VAL A 374 -11.94 18.64 -18.62
CA VAL A 374 -10.67 18.75 -19.33
C VAL A 374 -10.86 19.48 -20.66
N ASN A 375 -10.14 20.58 -20.88
CA ASN A 375 -10.05 21.20 -22.19
C ASN A 375 -8.70 20.81 -22.81
N ILE A 376 -8.76 19.97 -23.84
CA ILE A 376 -7.60 19.44 -24.54
C ILE A 376 -7.21 20.42 -25.64
N LEU A 377 -5.96 20.87 -25.60
CA LEU A 377 -5.38 21.82 -26.54
C LEU A 377 -4.33 21.10 -27.41
N PRO A 378 -4.73 20.50 -28.54
CA PRO A 378 -3.80 19.86 -29.46
C PRO A 378 -3.08 20.87 -30.34
N CYS A 379 -1.87 20.54 -30.78
CA CYS A 379 -1.31 21.20 -31.96
C CYS A 379 -2.12 20.82 -33.21
N ALA A 380 -2.79 21.80 -33.82
CA ALA A 380 -3.73 21.58 -34.93
C ALA A 380 -3.10 20.97 -36.19
N GLN A 381 -1.77 21.11 -36.36
CA GLN A 381 -1.02 20.63 -37.52
C GLN A 381 -0.24 19.34 -37.23
N SER A 382 -0.43 18.75 -36.05
CA SER A 382 0.34 17.61 -35.56
C SER A 382 -0.40 16.29 -35.69
N GLU A 383 0.34 15.19 -35.89
CA GLU A 383 -0.18 13.82 -35.83
C GLU A 383 -0.81 13.50 -34.45
N LEU A 384 -0.44 14.27 -33.42
CA LEU A 384 -0.99 14.18 -32.06
C LEU A 384 -2.45 14.63 -31.93
N PHE A 385 -3.06 15.20 -32.99
CA PHE A 385 -4.51 15.46 -32.98
C PHE A 385 -5.33 14.18 -32.79
N SER A 386 -4.86 13.06 -33.35
CA SER A 386 -5.46 11.74 -33.14
C SER A 386 -5.41 11.31 -31.67
N PHE A 387 -4.29 11.58 -30.98
CA PHE A 387 -4.11 11.32 -29.55
C PHE A 387 -5.07 12.15 -28.70
N ALA A 388 -5.33 13.42 -29.06
CA ALA A 388 -6.33 14.25 -28.36
C ALA A 388 -7.74 13.65 -28.40
N ASN A 389 -8.14 13.07 -29.55
CA ASN A 389 -9.42 12.37 -29.66
C ASN A 389 -9.45 11.10 -28.80
N GLN A 390 -8.39 10.31 -28.81
CA GLN A 390 -8.29 9.12 -27.96
C GLN A 390 -8.33 9.47 -26.47
N LEU A 391 -7.67 10.57 -26.07
CA LEU A 391 -7.72 11.09 -24.71
C LEU A 391 -9.14 11.52 -24.33
N SER A 392 -9.85 12.23 -25.22
CA SER A 392 -11.25 12.61 -24.97
C SER A 392 -12.15 11.39 -24.78
N THR A 393 -12.00 10.35 -25.61
CA THR A 393 -12.74 9.08 -25.45
C THR A 393 -12.42 8.41 -24.13
N ALA A 394 -11.13 8.27 -23.81
CA ALA A 394 -10.69 7.60 -22.60
C ALA A 394 -11.10 8.36 -21.32
N LEU A 395 -11.22 9.70 -21.37
CA LEU A 395 -11.76 10.50 -20.26
C LEU A 395 -13.27 10.29 -20.09
N ALA A 396 -14.01 10.18 -21.19
CA ALA A 396 -15.45 9.91 -21.16
C ALA A 396 -15.79 8.55 -20.52
N GLU A 397 -14.97 7.52 -20.79
CA GLU A 397 -15.09 6.19 -20.17
C GLU A 397 -14.95 6.22 -18.63
N ASP A 398 -14.15 7.16 -18.10
CA ASP A 398 -13.97 7.38 -16.66
C ASP A 398 -14.97 8.42 -16.09
N GLY A 399 -15.94 8.87 -16.89
CA GLY A 399 -16.92 9.88 -16.50
C GLY A 399 -16.38 11.30 -16.37
N THR A 400 -15.19 11.60 -16.92
CA THR A 400 -14.62 12.95 -16.96
C THR A 400 -15.01 13.64 -18.28
N ALA A 401 -15.78 14.72 -18.18
CA ALA A 401 -16.17 15.49 -19.36
C ALA A 401 -14.98 16.26 -19.96
N SER A 402 -14.86 16.22 -21.28
CA SER A 402 -13.79 16.90 -22.02
C SER A 402 -14.27 17.62 -23.28
N THR A 403 -13.50 18.63 -23.69
CA THR A 403 -13.64 19.35 -24.96
C THR A 403 -12.30 19.44 -25.65
N ILE A 404 -12.27 19.51 -26.98
CA ILE A 404 -11.04 19.71 -27.76
C ILE A 404 -11.09 21.11 -28.37
N SER A 405 -10.12 21.96 -28.03
CA SER A 405 -10.00 23.32 -28.56
C SER A 405 -8.64 23.49 -29.27
N PRO A 406 -8.57 23.43 -30.61
CA PRO A 406 -7.31 23.59 -31.35
C PRO A 406 -6.65 24.96 -31.16
N ASN A 407 -7.44 25.97 -30.77
CA ASN A 407 -6.99 27.30 -30.40
C ASN A 407 -7.29 27.55 -28.93
N PHE A 408 -6.48 28.42 -28.31
CA PHE A 408 -6.76 28.90 -26.95
C PHE A 408 -8.15 29.56 -26.89
N PRO A 409 -9.04 29.12 -25.98
CA PRO A 409 -10.33 29.76 -25.82
C PRO A 409 -10.17 31.16 -25.26
N ASP A 410 -11.06 32.07 -25.66
CA ASP A 410 -11.08 33.44 -25.13
C ASP A 410 -11.60 33.48 -23.68
N ASP A 411 -12.56 32.61 -23.34
CA ASP A 411 -13.07 32.45 -21.98
C ASP A 411 -12.32 31.34 -21.21
N ILE A 412 -11.50 31.76 -20.24
CA ILE A 412 -10.78 30.85 -19.34
C ILE A 412 -11.62 30.60 -18.09
N SER A 413 -11.83 29.33 -17.75
CA SER A 413 -12.60 28.92 -16.57
C SER A 413 -11.78 28.05 -15.62
N PRO A 414 -11.80 28.33 -14.29
CA PRO A 414 -11.08 27.52 -13.30
C PRO A 414 -11.69 26.13 -13.09
N ARG A 415 -12.84 25.83 -13.73
CA ARG A 415 -13.47 24.50 -13.71
C ARG A 415 -12.82 23.51 -14.66
N PHE A 416 -11.92 23.98 -15.53
CA PHE A 416 -11.20 23.15 -16.47
C PHE A 416 -9.76 22.91 -16.02
N ILE A 417 -9.26 21.73 -16.38
CA ILE A 417 -7.84 21.42 -16.55
C ILE A 417 -7.55 21.65 -18.02
N TYR A 418 -6.58 22.50 -18.33
CA TYR A 418 -6.14 22.75 -19.69
C TYR A 418 -4.98 21.80 -20.00
N ALA A 419 -5.29 20.74 -20.76
CA ALA A 419 -4.33 19.71 -21.16
C ALA A 419 -3.68 20.07 -22.50
N VAL A 420 -2.48 20.64 -22.44
CA VAL A 420 -1.70 21.05 -23.62
C VAL A 420 -0.94 19.85 -24.16
N ILE A 421 -1.12 19.53 -25.43
CA ILE A 421 -0.36 18.50 -26.14
C ILE A 421 0.64 19.20 -27.07
N ASP A 422 1.90 19.23 -26.65
CA ASP A 422 2.99 19.98 -27.28
C ASP A 422 4.04 19.04 -27.89
N ASP A 423 4.23 19.14 -29.20
CA ASP A 423 5.28 18.43 -29.96
C ASP A 423 6.54 19.27 -30.20
N GLY A 424 6.55 20.51 -29.72
CA GLY A 424 7.67 21.44 -29.90
C GLY A 424 7.65 22.20 -31.22
N SER A 425 6.61 22.06 -32.06
CA SER A 425 6.46 22.78 -33.33
C SER A 425 6.17 24.29 -33.15
N MET A 426 5.52 24.66 -32.04
CA MET A 426 5.18 26.05 -31.72
C MET A 426 6.17 26.70 -30.74
N PRO A 427 6.47 28.00 -30.89
CA PRO A 427 7.34 28.72 -29.96
C PRO A 427 6.64 28.91 -28.60
N LEU A 428 7.42 28.93 -27.50
CA LEU A 428 6.86 29.08 -26.14
C LEU A 428 6.04 30.35 -25.93
N ILE A 429 6.33 31.42 -26.69
CA ILE A 429 5.62 32.71 -26.56
C ILE A 429 4.13 32.59 -26.88
N ASP A 430 3.75 31.63 -27.74
CA ASP A 430 2.35 31.41 -28.11
C ASP A 430 1.54 30.81 -26.95
N TYR A 431 2.24 30.19 -26.00
CA TYR A 431 1.66 29.63 -24.78
C TYR A 431 1.60 30.65 -23.62
N LYS A 432 1.97 31.92 -23.82
CA LYS A 432 1.97 32.94 -22.75
C LYS A 432 0.62 33.11 -22.05
N ARG A 433 -0.49 32.83 -22.76
CA ARG A 433 -1.86 32.87 -22.20
C ARG A 433 -2.06 31.86 -21.05
N LEU A 434 -1.27 30.79 -21.00
CA LEU A 434 -1.30 29.80 -19.92
C LEU A 434 -1.02 30.43 -18.55
N ILE A 435 -0.24 31.50 -18.46
CA ILE A 435 0.14 32.11 -17.16
C ILE A 435 -1.10 32.61 -16.37
N GLY A 436 -2.21 32.90 -17.06
CA GLY A 436 -3.49 33.28 -16.45
C GLY A 436 -4.41 32.11 -16.06
N ILE A 437 -4.05 30.87 -16.38
CA ILE A 437 -4.91 29.69 -16.21
C ILE A 437 -4.57 28.95 -14.93
N LYS A 438 -5.58 28.66 -14.10
CA LYS A 438 -5.39 27.99 -12.81
C LYS A 438 -4.81 26.57 -12.91
N ASN A 439 -5.36 25.70 -13.76
CA ASN A 439 -4.99 24.28 -13.82
C ASN A 439 -4.48 23.92 -15.21
N ILE A 440 -3.22 23.52 -15.32
CA ILE A 440 -2.57 23.18 -16.59
C ILE A 440 -1.86 21.85 -16.46
N LEU A 441 -2.14 20.94 -17.39
CA LEU A 441 -1.34 19.75 -17.64
C LEU A 441 -0.62 19.93 -18.97
N TRP A 442 0.70 20.08 -18.94
CA TRP A 442 1.51 20.21 -20.14
C TRP A 442 2.15 18.87 -20.50
N ILE A 443 1.73 18.29 -21.61
CA ILE A 443 2.20 17.00 -22.11
C ILE A 443 3.14 17.28 -23.28
N SER A 444 4.42 16.99 -23.08
CA SER A 444 5.47 17.12 -24.08
C SER A 444 5.71 15.76 -24.73
N MET A 445 5.47 15.67 -26.04
CA MET A 445 5.63 14.43 -26.81
C MET A 445 6.34 14.73 -28.12
N LYS A 446 7.59 14.31 -28.25
CA LYS A 446 8.31 14.50 -29.51
C LYS A 446 7.72 13.61 -30.60
N THR A 447 7.40 14.21 -31.74
CA THR A 447 7.10 13.52 -32.99
C THR A 447 8.27 13.71 -33.97
N ASP A 448 8.18 13.18 -35.19
CA ASP A 448 9.22 13.33 -36.22
C ASP A 448 9.27 14.75 -36.84
N VAL A 449 8.99 15.79 -36.05
CA VAL A 449 9.15 17.21 -36.46
C VAL A 449 10.61 17.46 -36.86
N ILE A 450 10.80 18.18 -37.95
CA ILE A 450 12.13 18.38 -38.57
C ILE A 450 13.06 19.22 -37.68
N GLU A 451 12.53 20.11 -36.84
CA GLU A 451 13.30 20.90 -35.84
C GLU A 451 12.42 21.29 -34.63
N PRO A 452 12.15 20.37 -33.68
CA PRO A 452 11.38 20.72 -32.50
C PRO A 452 12.18 21.67 -31.60
N ARG A 453 11.48 22.59 -30.94
CA ARG A 453 12.02 23.39 -29.84
C ARG A 453 12.67 22.51 -28.77
N ASP A 454 13.64 23.04 -28.03
CA ASP A 454 14.09 22.44 -26.76
C ASP A 454 12.90 22.27 -25.80
N MET A 455 12.45 21.02 -25.64
CA MET A 455 11.34 20.66 -24.75
C MET A 455 11.72 20.82 -23.27
N GLY A 456 13.02 20.80 -22.93
CA GLY A 456 13.49 21.13 -21.59
C GLY A 456 13.14 22.55 -21.15
N ALA A 457 12.86 23.44 -22.11
CA ALA A 457 12.37 24.79 -21.83
C ALA A 457 10.97 24.80 -21.19
N VAL A 458 10.13 23.77 -21.41
CA VAL A 458 8.79 23.66 -20.77
C VAL A 458 8.94 23.55 -19.26
N GLN A 459 9.82 22.68 -18.79
CA GLN A 459 10.04 22.48 -17.35
C GLN A 459 10.56 23.77 -16.71
N ARG A 460 11.51 24.46 -17.35
CA ARG A 460 12.02 25.75 -16.88
C ARG A 460 10.92 26.82 -16.83
N PHE A 461 10.08 26.88 -17.86
CA PHE A 461 8.92 27.77 -17.90
C PHE A 461 7.93 27.45 -16.76
N ALA A 462 7.53 26.18 -16.61
CA ALA A 462 6.59 25.74 -15.59
C ALA A 462 7.09 26.06 -14.18
N ARG A 463 8.36 25.76 -13.86
CA ARG A 463 8.99 26.11 -12.58
C ARG A 463 8.96 27.62 -12.33
N SER A 464 9.30 28.43 -13.33
CA SER A 464 9.31 29.89 -13.23
C SER A 464 7.91 30.46 -13.04
N ALA A 465 6.92 29.95 -13.78
CA ALA A 465 5.52 30.36 -13.68
C ALA A 465 4.93 30.01 -12.31
N ARG A 466 5.21 28.81 -11.76
CA ARG A 466 4.80 28.43 -10.39
C ARG A 466 5.41 29.34 -9.33
N LYS A 467 6.68 29.76 -9.50
CA LYS A 467 7.35 30.71 -8.60
C LYS A 467 6.75 32.13 -8.70
N ALA A 468 6.31 32.54 -9.90
CA ALA A 468 5.75 33.86 -10.14
C ALA A 468 4.28 33.99 -9.73
N ASN A 469 3.51 32.90 -9.73
CA ASN A 469 2.08 32.90 -9.42
C ASN A 469 1.68 31.68 -8.59
N ASN A 470 1.55 31.84 -7.27
CA ASN A 470 1.17 30.74 -6.37
C ASN A 470 -0.25 30.19 -6.59
N ALA A 471 -1.11 30.89 -7.34
CA ALA A 471 -2.44 30.40 -7.68
C ALA A 471 -2.45 29.43 -8.88
N ILE A 472 -1.32 29.31 -9.59
CA ILE A 472 -1.19 28.45 -10.76
C ILE A 472 -0.76 27.03 -10.35
N LYS A 473 -1.40 26.03 -10.94
CA LYS A 473 -0.99 24.63 -10.87
C LYS A 473 -0.63 24.15 -12.27
N ILE A 474 0.67 24.21 -12.58
CA ILE A 474 1.23 23.61 -13.80
C ILE A 474 1.87 22.27 -13.44
N VAL A 475 1.35 21.21 -14.04
CA VAL A 475 1.90 19.86 -14.00
C VAL A 475 2.47 19.54 -15.37
N THR A 476 3.68 19.01 -15.45
CA THR A 476 4.32 18.66 -16.72
C THR A 476 4.55 17.16 -16.83
N LEU A 477 4.31 16.60 -18.01
CA LEU A 477 4.70 15.24 -18.39
C LEU A 477 5.61 15.33 -19.62
N ASP A 478 6.87 14.90 -19.49
CA ASP A 478 7.80 14.79 -20.61
C ASP A 478 7.92 13.33 -21.07
N VAL A 479 7.43 13.03 -22.28
CA VAL A 479 7.49 11.70 -22.87
C VAL A 479 8.78 11.59 -23.70
N LYS A 480 9.81 10.95 -23.12
CA LYS A 480 11.12 10.82 -23.73
C LYS A 480 11.31 9.54 -24.55
N THR A 481 10.39 8.59 -24.45
CA THR A 481 10.40 7.40 -25.30
C THR A 481 10.12 7.79 -26.76
N ARG A 482 10.99 7.38 -27.70
CA ARG A 482 10.89 7.75 -29.12
C ARG A 482 9.61 7.25 -29.81
N PHE A 483 9.15 6.05 -29.44
CA PHE A 483 7.92 5.44 -29.96
C PHE A 483 7.14 4.81 -28.79
N PRO A 484 6.44 5.63 -27.98
CA PRO A 484 5.71 5.13 -26.84
C PRO A 484 4.44 4.39 -27.30
N ASP A 485 3.99 3.41 -26.52
CA ASP A 485 2.62 2.91 -26.66
C ASP A 485 1.66 4.03 -26.22
N LEU A 486 0.93 4.60 -27.18
CA LEU A 486 -0.02 5.67 -26.91
C LEU A 486 -1.11 5.25 -25.93
N ALA A 487 -1.51 3.98 -25.90
CA ALA A 487 -2.49 3.48 -24.94
C ALA A 487 -1.95 3.56 -23.50
N ASP A 488 -0.65 3.32 -23.31
CA ASP A 488 -0.01 3.47 -22.00
C ASP A 488 0.16 4.94 -21.61
N ILE A 489 0.51 5.82 -22.57
CA ILE A 489 0.54 7.27 -22.31
C ILE A 489 -0.86 7.79 -21.92
N LEU A 490 -1.94 7.30 -22.55
CA LEU A 490 -3.30 7.66 -22.18
C LEU A 490 -3.62 7.28 -20.74
N LYS A 491 -3.23 6.07 -20.30
CA LYS A 491 -3.39 5.64 -18.90
C LYS A 491 -2.61 6.55 -17.95
N VAL A 492 -1.39 6.92 -18.33
CA VAL A 492 -0.54 7.82 -17.54
C VAL A 492 -1.18 9.20 -17.41
N VAL A 493 -1.61 9.81 -18.51
CA VAL A 493 -2.24 11.14 -18.53
C VAL A 493 -3.53 11.14 -17.72
N LYS A 494 -4.41 10.14 -17.88
CA LYS A 494 -5.63 9.99 -17.07
C LYS A 494 -5.32 9.91 -15.58
N ARG A 495 -4.31 9.13 -15.22
CA ARG A 495 -3.86 9.01 -13.82
C ARG A 495 -3.31 10.33 -13.29
N ILE A 496 -2.50 11.06 -14.07
CA ILE A 496 -1.99 12.40 -13.70
C ILE A 496 -3.15 13.38 -13.47
N ILE A 497 -4.13 13.41 -14.37
CA ILE A 497 -5.36 14.22 -14.23
C ILE A 497 -6.03 13.93 -12.88
N ARG A 498 -6.18 12.64 -12.55
CA ARG A 498 -6.80 12.20 -11.31
C ARG A 498 -6.00 12.62 -10.07
N VAL A 499 -4.73 12.21 -9.97
CA VAL A 499 -3.89 12.44 -8.77
C VAL A 499 -3.49 13.89 -8.57
N SER A 500 -3.37 14.65 -9.66
CA SER A 500 -2.83 16.00 -9.60
C SER A 500 -3.93 17.06 -9.58
N PHE A 501 -5.14 16.76 -10.05
CA PHE A 501 -6.16 17.80 -10.17
C PHE A 501 -7.50 17.41 -9.54
N GLN A 502 -7.90 16.15 -9.57
CA GLN A 502 -9.23 15.73 -9.08
C GLN A 502 -9.19 15.20 -7.64
N GLU A 503 -8.06 14.69 -7.19
CA GLU A 503 -7.83 14.19 -5.83
C GLU A 503 -6.89 15.12 -5.07
N ASP A 504 -7.34 15.69 -3.94
CA ASP A 504 -6.44 16.43 -3.06
C ASP A 504 -5.66 15.45 -2.17
N ARG A 505 -4.41 15.20 -2.59
CA ARG A 505 -3.41 14.36 -1.91
C ARG A 505 -2.41 15.21 -1.10
N GLY A 506 -2.77 16.44 -0.73
CA GLY A 506 -1.92 17.34 0.04
C GLY A 506 -0.57 17.62 -0.62
N THR A 507 0.49 17.72 0.19
CA THR A 507 1.84 18.09 -0.29
C THR A 507 2.58 16.93 -0.98
N ARG A 508 1.98 15.74 -1.09
CA ARG A 508 2.60 14.56 -1.74
C ARG A 508 2.24 14.46 -3.23
N THR A 509 1.52 15.45 -3.77
CA THR A 509 1.24 15.57 -5.20
C THR A 509 2.46 16.10 -5.96
N GLU A 510 2.89 15.34 -6.97
CA GLU A 510 4.00 15.72 -7.85
C GLU A 510 3.54 16.74 -8.89
N LEU A 511 4.50 17.51 -9.41
CA LEU A 511 4.23 18.55 -10.41
C LEU A 511 5.03 18.35 -11.70
N GLU A 512 5.93 17.38 -11.72
CA GLU A 512 6.81 17.09 -12.85
C GLU A 512 6.95 15.59 -12.99
N TYR A 513 6.68 15.10 -14.19
CA TYR A 513 6.71 13.70 -14.57
C TYR A 513 7.57 13.52 -15.82
N GLU A 514 8.26 12.40 -15.87
CA GLU A 514 8.94 11.91 -17.06
C GLU A 514 8.43 10.50 -17.38
N TYR A 515 8.06 10.26 -18.63
CA TYR A 515 7.77 8.92 -19.12
C TYR A 515 8.94 8.42 -19.97
N ILE A 516 9.60 7.36 -19.50
CA ILE A 516 10.73 6.73 -20.20
C ILE A 516 10.74 5.23 -19.92
N ASN A 517 10.92 4.42 -20.97
CA ASN A 517 10.99 2.95 -20.87
C ASN A 517 9.84 2.34 -20.04
N ASP A 518 8.61 2.75 -20.32
CA ASP A 518 7.37 2.28 -19.68
C ASP A 518 7.30 2.52 -18.17
N LYS A 519 8.02 3.53 -17.70
CA LYS A 519 8.03 3.98 -16.31
C LYS A 519 7.70 5.46 -16.24
N VAL A 520 6.92 5.82 -15.22
CA VAL A 520 6.69 7.21 -14.83
C VAL A 520 7.65 7.55 -13.70
N LEU A 521 8.50 8.54 -13.95
CA LEU A 521 9.52 9.01 -13.04
C LEU A 521 9.22 10.42 -12.57
N VAL A 522 9.74 10.76 -11.39
CA VAL A 522 9.61 12.07 -10.74
C VAL A 522 10.98 12.54 -10.23
N PRO A 523 11.27 13.85 -10.28
CA PRO A 523 12.62 14.35 -9.99
C PRO A 523 12.85 14.51 -8.48
N ARG A 524 14.07 14.18 -8.02
CA ARG A 524 14.55 14.39 -6.66
C ARG A 524 15.90 15.07 -6.68
N VAL A 525 16.06 16.08 -5.83
CA VAL A 525 17.35 16.72 -5.62
C VAL A 525 18.11 15.90 -4.58
N LYS A 526 19.26 15.35 -4.95
CA LYS A 526 20.15 14.63 -4.04
C LYS A 526 21.45 15.38 -3.83
N HIS A 527 22.03 15.17 -2.65
CA HIS A 527 23.37 15.63 -2.32
C HIS A 527 24.36 14.57 -2.78
N ALA A 528 25.37 14.94 -3.56
CA ALA A 528 26.52 14.08 -3.77
C ALA A 528 27.33 14.05 -2.46
N GLU A 529 27.40 12.90 -1.78
CA GLU A 529 28.43 12.68 -0.77
C GLU A 529 29.75 12.55 -1.53
N VAL A 530 30.59 13.58 -1.49
CA VAL A 530 31.98 13.46 -1.94
C VAL A 530 32.60 12.42 -1.01
N ALA A 531 32.90 11.24 -1.56
CA ALA A 531 33.59 10.20 -0.82
C ALA A 531 34.87 10.80 -0.24
N SER A 532 34.92 10.97 1.08
CA SER A 532 36.13 11.34 1.80
C SER A 532 37.17 10.26 1.49
N LYS A 533 38.19 10.62 0.71
CA LYS A 533 39.30 9.74 0.30
C LYS A 533 40.07 9.19 1.50
#